data_AF-A0A1S3BZI9-F1
#
_entry.id   AF-A0A1S3BZI9-F1
#
_cell.length_a   1.000
_cell.length_b   1.000
_cell.length_c   1.000
_cell.angle_alpha   90.00
_cell.angle_beta   90.00
_cell.angle_gamma   90.00
#
_symmetry.space_group_name_H-M   'P 1'
#
loop_
_entity.id
_entity.type
_entity.pdbx_description
1 polymer ?
#
loop_
_entity_poly.entity_id
_entity_poly.type
_entity_poly.pdbx_seq_one_letter_code
_entity_poly.pdbx_strand_id
1 'polypeptide(L)'
;MTSATLNMLATNKLNGNNYASWKNTINTVLTIDDLRFVQVEKCPQVPIANATRTVREAHECRSRQMKNPSAYILPSLSEVLTKKHESMLTAREIMDSLQEMFRQTFYQIKHDTLKYIYNTRMNEGSPVREHVLNMMIYFNMA
;
A
#
# COMPACT_ATOMS: atom_id res chain seq x y z
N MET A 1 -12.09 5.43 -16.95
CA MET A 1 -11.27 4.24 -17.29
C MET A 1 -11.08 4.06 -18.78
N THR A 2 -9.83 4.20 -19.24
CA THR A 2 -9.40 3.84 -20.59
C THR A 2 -8.76 2.45 -20.58
N SER A 3 -8.64 1.79 -21.74
CA SER A 3 -7.94 0.49 -21.84
C SER A 3 -6.48 0.59 -21.34
N ALA A 4 -5.85 1.75 -21.48
CA ALA A 4 -4.49 2.01 -21.00
C ALA A 4 -4.39 1.98 -19.46
N THR A 5 -5.33 2.60 -18.73
CA THR A 5 -5.30 2.61 -17.25
C THR A 5 -5.53 1.22 -16.66
N LEU A 6 -6.40 0.42 -17.27
CA LEU A 6 -6.63 -0.98 -16.90
C LEU A 6 -5.37 -1.85 -17.10
N ASN A 7 -4.67 -1.68 -18.22
CA ASN A 7 -3.42 -2.42 -18.48
C ASN A 7 -2.30 -2.04 -17.50
N MET A 8 -2.18 -0.76 -17.12
CA MET A 8 -1.22 -0.34 -16.09
C MET A 8 -1.47 -1.01 -14.73
N LEU A 9 -2.73 -1.13 -14.32
CA LEU A 9 -3.11 -1.80 -13.07
C LEU A 9 -2.89 -3.32 -13.12
N ALA A 10 -3.16 -3.95 -14.27
CA ALA A 10 -2.98 -5.38 -14.44
C ALA A 10 -1.49 -5.79 -14.46
N THR A 11 -0.64 -4.96 -15.08
CA THR A 11 0.80 -5.24 -15.23
C THR A 11 1.60 -5.01 -13.95
N ASN A 12 1.16 -4.08 -13.09
CA ASN A 12 1.87 -3.74 -11.85
C ASN A 12 1.12 -4.17 -10.59
N LYS A 13 0.56 -5.39 -10.54
CA LYS A 13 -0.13 -5.87 -9.33
C LYS A 13 0.79 -5.88 -8.11
N LEU A 14 0.25 -5.52 -6.94
CA LEU A 14 1.01 -5.50 -5.68
C LEU A 14 1.32 -6.93 -5.21
N ASN A 15 2.60 -7.29 -5.23
CA ASN A 15 3.09 -8.64 -4.93
C ASN A 15 4.01 -8.70 -3.69
N GLY A 16 4.09 -7.60 -2.93
CA GLY A 16 4.86 -7.49 -1.70
C GLY A 16 6.16 -6.70 -1.85
N ASN A 17 6.86 -6.85 -2.97
CA ASN A 17 8.19 -6.24 -3.15
C ASN A 17 8.13 -4.94 -3.96
N ASN A 18 7.02 -4.66 -4.64
CA ASN A 18 6.87 -3.55 -5.56
C ASN A 18 6.03 -2.39 -5.00
N TYR A 19 5.81 -2.28 -3.68
CA TYR A 19 4.90 -1.28 -3.09
C TYR A 19 5.15 0.15 -3.58
N ALA A 20 6.40 0.60 -3.66
CA ALA A 20 6.72 1.95 -4.14
C ALA A 20 6.32 2.17 -5.62
N SER A 21 6.61 1.18 -6.47
CA SER A 21 6.24 1.20 -7.89
C SER A 21 4.72 1.16 -8.06
N TRP A 22 4.06 0.22 -7.38
CA TRP A 22 2.61 0.06 -7.38
C TRP A 22 1.89 1.33 -6.92
N LYS A 23 2.35 1.95 -5.82
CA LYS A 23 1.80 3.19 -5.30
C LYS A 23 1.87 4.32 -6.33
N ASN A 24 2.98 4.42 -7.06
CA ASN A 24 3.11 5.40 -8.13
C ASN A 24 2.14 5.12 -9.28
N THR A 25 1.96 3.85 -9.69
CA THR A 25 0.96 3.48 -10.70
C THR A 25 -0.45 3.87 -10.28
N ILE A 26 -0.84 3.60 -9.03
CA ILE A 26 -2.16 3.99 -8.50
C ILE A 26 -2.32 5.51 -8.52
N ASN A 27 -1.32 6.27 -8.05
CA ASN A 27 -1.37 7.73 -8.05
C ASN A 27 -1.54 8.30 -9.46
N THR A 28 -0.85 7.74 -10.46
CA THR A 28 -0.99 8.13 -11.86
C THR A 28 -2.40 7.86 -12.36
N VAL A 29 -2.95 6.67 -12.13
CA VAL A 29 -4.32 6.31 -12.55
C VAL A 29 -5.37 7.20 -11.89
N LEU A 30 -5.25 7.46 -10.58
CA LEU A 30 -6.15 8.38 -9.87
C LEU A 30 -6.02 9.83 -10.37
N THR A 31 -4.86 10.23 -10.88
CA THR A 31 -4.67 11.56 -11.47
C THR A 31 -5.30 11.65 -12.86
N ILE A 32 -5.17 10.61 -13.70
CA ILE A 32 -5.76 10.55 -15.04
C ILE A 32 -7.29 10.60 -14.99
N ASP A 33 -7.89 9.88 -14.03
CA ASP A 33 -9.34 9.77 -13.91
C ASP A 33 -9.96 10.86 -12.98
N ASP A 34 -9.18 11.90 -12.60
CA ASP A 34 -9.58 13.02 -11.73
C ASP A 34 -10.15 12.61 -10.35
N LEU A 35 -9.55 11.58 -9.75
CA LEU A 35 -9.95 11.00 -8.47
C LEU A 35 -8.99 11.35 -7.32
N ARG A 36 -8.19 12.42 -7.44
CA ARG A 36 -7.21 12.80 -6.41
C ARG A 36 -7.82 13.24 -5.08
N PHE A 37 -9.06 13.72 -5.10
CA PHE A 37 -9.79 14.15 -3.90
C PHE A 37 -9.81 13.06 -2.81
N VAL A 38 -9.81 11.81 -3.21
CA VAL A 38 -9.87 10.60 -2.37
C VAL A 38 -8.67 10.46 -1.42
N GLN A 39 -7.53 11.04 -1.77
CA GLN A 39 -6.33 11.01 -0.91
C GLN A 39 -6.38 12.07 0.20
N VAL A 40 -7.07 13.19 -0.06
CA VAL A 40 -7.13 14.33 0.87
C VAL A 40 -8.36 14.22 1.76
N GLU A 41 -9.45 13.72 1.21
CA GLU A 41 -10.76 13.74 1.83
C GLU A 41 -10.93 12.65 2.88
N LYS A 42 -11.44 13.03 4.06
CA LYS A 42 -11.70 12.07 5.14
C LYS A 42 -12.97 11.29 4.83
N CYS A 43 -13.04 10.06 5.35
CA CYS A 43 -14.26 9.26 5.27
C CYS A 43 -15.44 10.08 5.83
N PRO A 44 -16.58 10.17 5.11
CA PRO A 44 -17.70 10.97 5.55
C PRO A 44 -18.22 10.43 6.88
N GLN A 45 -18.46 11.32 7.83
CA GLN A 45 -19.05 10.91 9.11
C GLN A 45 -20.47 10.42 8.89
N VAL A 46 -20.81 9.31 9.54
CA VAL A 46 -22.16 8.76 9.53
C VAL A 46 -23.12 9.83 10.07
N PRO A 47 -24.20 10.17 9.34
CA PRO A 47 -25.17 11.15 9.81
C PRO A 47 -25.83 10.67 11.11
N ILE A 48 -26.09 11.58 12.03
CA ILE A 48 -26.88 11.29 13.24
C ILE A 48 -28.30 10.81 12.87
N ALA A 49 -28.92 10.00 13.72
CA ALA A 49 -30.19 9.32 13.42
C ALA A 49 -31.33 10.25 12.97
N ASN A 50 -31.35 11.49 13.48
CA ASN A 50 -32.36 12.51 13.18
C ASN A 50 -31.95 13.46 12.03
N ALA A 51 -30.89 13.13 11.28
CA ALA A 51 -30.46 13.94 10.15
C ALA A 51 -31.57 14.04 9.08
N THR A 52 -31.68 15.23 8.49
CA THR A 52 -32.64 15.48 7.41
C THR A 52 -32.38 14.56 6.23
N ARG A 53 -33.43 14.28 5.45
CA ARG A 53 -33.35 13.44 4.26
C ARG A 53 -32.23 13.90 3.30
N THR A 54 -32.13 15.21 3.07
CA THR A 54 -31.09 15.81 2.22
C THR A 54 -29.67 15.54 2.72
N VAL A 55 -29.44 15.58 4.04
CA VAL A 55 -28.12 15.28 4.64
C VAL A 55 -27.77 13.80 4.44
N ARG A 56 -28.76 12.91 4.59
CA ARG A 56 -28.56 11.46 4.36
C ARG A 56 -28.26 11.15 2.90
N GLU A 57 -29.02 11.73 1.97
CA GLU A 57 -28.82 11.56 0.53
C GLU A 57 -27.45 12.11 0.08
N ALA A 58 -27.03 13.26 0.60
CA ALA A 58 -25.70 13.82 0.34
C ALA A 58 -24.58 12.91 0.89
N HIS A 59 -24.75 12.34 2.08
CA HIS A 59 -23.80 11.39 2.65
C HIS A 59 -23.70 10.10 1.80
N GLU A 60 -24.83 9.53 1.38
CA GLU A 60 -24.84 8.35 0.51
C GLU A 60 -24.22 8.61 -0.86
N CYS A 61 -24.46 9.79 -1.44
CA CYS A 61 -23.83 10.21 -2.69
C CYS A 61 -22.32 10.31 -2.53
N ARG A 62 -21.84 10.94 -1.45
CA ARG A 62 -20.41 11.07 -1.13
C ARG A 62 -19.76 9.70 -0.84
N SER A 63 -20.44 8.83 -0.11
CA SER A 63 -19.99 7.45 0.12
C SER A 63 -19.84 6.68 -1.20
N ARG A 64 -20.78 6.84 -2.14
CA ARG A 64 -20.65 6.27 -3.49
C ARG A 64 -19.45 6.81 -4.26
N GLN A 65 -19.21 8.12 -4.21
CA GLN A 65 -18.04 8.74 -4.85
C GLN A 65 -16.71 8.23 -4.27
N MET A 66 -16.65 7.95 -2.96
CA MET A 66 -15.45 7.41 -2.31
C MET A 66 -15.24 5.91 -2.51
N LYS A 67 -16.31 5.16 -2.85
CA LYS A 67 -16.23 3.74 -3.21
C LYS A 67 -15.74 3.50 -4.64
N ASN A 68 -16.01 4.41 -5.58
CA ASN A 68 -15.55 4.26 -6.97
C ASN A 68 -14.01 4.06 -7.09
N PRO A 69 -13.16 4.82 -6.38
CA PRO A 69 -11.71 4.61 -6.39
C PRO A 69 -11.22 3.27 -5.82
N SER A 70 -11.95 2.63 -4.89
CA SER A 70 -11.53 1.32 -4.36
C SER A 70 -11.64 0.22 -5.42
N ALA A 71 -12.49 0.42 -6.44
CA ALA A 71 -12.61 -0.47 -7.59
C ALA A 71 -11.35 -0.51 -8.47
N TYR A 72 -10.45 0.49 -8.36
CA TYR A 72 -9.15 0.48 -9.04
C TYR A 72 -8.08 -0.22 -8.21
N ILE A 73 -8.15 -0.04 -6.88
CA ILE A 73 -7.15 -0.51 -5.95
C ILE A 73 -7.32 -2.02 -5.73
N LEU A 74 -8.51 -2.49 -5.36
CA LEU A 74 -8.72 -3.90 -4.97
C LEU A 74 -8.32 -4.93 -6.05
N PRO A 75 -8.63 -4.73 -7.34
CA PRO A 75 -8.21 -5.67 -8.40
C PRO A 75 -6.70 -5.62 -8.71
N SER A 76 -6.03 -4.52 -8.32
CA SER A 76 -4.57 -4.37 -8.46
C SER A 76 -3.78 -5.03 -7.33
N LEU A 77 -4.45 -5.53 -6.29
CA LEU A 77 -3.83 -6.27 -5.20
C LEU A 77 -3.67 -7.76 -5.56
N SER A 78 -2.75 -8.44 -4.88
CA SER A 78 -2.74 -9.91 -4.85
C SER A 78 -3.98 -10.43 -4.12
N GLU A 79 -4.40 -11.67 -4.40
CA GLU A 79 -5.61 -12.25 -3.80
C GLU A 79 -5.62 -12.18 -2.26
N VAL A 80 -4.46 -12.46 -1.64
CA VAL A 80 -4.29 -12.41 -0.18
C VAL A 80 -4.53 -10.99 0.35
N LEU A 81 -4.01 -9.99 -0.34
CA LEU A 81 -4.18 -8.59 0.03
C LEU A 81 -5.62 -8.13 -0.24
N THR A 82 -6.25 -8.55 -1.35
CA THR A 82 -7.65 -8.25 -1.62
C THR A 82 -8.55 -8.75 -0.49
N LYS A 83 -8.43 -10.02 -0.09
CA LYS A 83 -9.21 -10.61 1.02
C LYS A 83 -9.02 -9.86 2.34
N LYS A 84 -7.80 -9.37 2.62
CA LYS A 84 -7.52 -8.62 3.86
C LYS A 84 -8.16 -7.22 3.88
N HIS A 85 -8.43 -6.62 2.72
CA HIS A 85 -8.89 -5.23 2.61
C HIS A 85 -10.30 -5.09 2.02
N GLU A 86 -10.99 -6.19 1.71
CA GLU A 86 -12.33 -6.18 1.10
C GLU A 86 -13.42 -5.54 1.98
N SER A 87 -13.22 -5.55 3.31
CA SER A 87 -14.13 -4.93 4.28
C SER A 87 -13.93 -3.43 4.42
N MET A 88 -12.84 -2.87 3.88
CA MET A 88 -12.55 -1.44 3.95
C MET A 88 -13.44 -0.69 2.95
N LEU A 89 -14.05 0.40 3.42
CA LEU A 89 -15.11 1.08 2.68
C LEU A 89 -14.56 2.08 1.66
N THR A 90 -13.35 2.58 1.88
CA THR A 90 -12.75 3.65 1.08
C THR A 90 -11.36 3.29 0.59
N ALA A 91 -11.01 3.83 -0.59
CA ALA A 91 -9.65 3.73 -1.12
C ALA A 91 -8.59 4.31 -0.16
N ARG A 92 -8.95 5.34 0.62
CA ARG A 92 -8.05 5.92 1.63
C ARG A 92 -7.71 4.92 2.73
N GLU A 93 -8.70 4.25 3.31
CA GLU A 93 -8.47 3.23 4.33
C GLU A 93 -7.58 2.10 3.80
N ILE A 94 -7.82 1.66 2.55
CA ILE A 94 -6.98 0.64 1.90
C ILE A 94 -5.55 1.14 1.72
N MET A 95 -5.37 2.37 1.21
CA MET A 95 -4.04 2.96 1.00
C MET A 95 -3.27 3.16 2.30
N ASP A 96 -3.93 3.66 3.35
CA ASP A 96 -3.34 3.89 4.66
C ASP A 96 -2.95 2.56 5.31
N SER A 97 -3.79 1.53 5.23
CA SER A 97 -3.49 0.20 5.75
C SER A 97 -2.32 -0.48 5.03
N LEU A 98 -2.30 -0.41 3.70
CA LEU A 98 -1.19 -0.93 2.90
C LEU A 98 0.10 -0.17 3.22
N GLN A 99 0.04 1.16 3.32
CA GLN A 99 1.20 1.98 3.69
C GLN A 99 1.77 1.58 5.05
N GLU A 100 0.92 1.36 6.04
CA GLU A 100 1.36 0.95 7.36
C GLU A 100 1.98 -0.45 7.34
N MET A 101 1.36 -1.41 6.64
CA MET A 101 1.88 -2.76 6.51
C MET A 101 3.27 -2.78 5.88
N PHE A 102 3.46 -2.10 4.75
CA PHE A 102 4.74 -2.08 4.05
C PHE A 102 5.79 -1.21 4.73
N ARG A 103 5.38 -0.16 5.46
CA ARG A 103 6.29 0.60 6.33
C ARG A 103 6.82 -0.28 7.46
N GLN A 104 5.94 -0.96 8.19
CA GLN A 104 6.34 -1.84 9.28
C GLN A 104 7.27 -2.95 8.78
N THR A 105 6.94 -3.60 7.66
CA THR A 105 7.82 -4.60 7.04
C THR A 105 9.18 -4.01 6.67
N PHE A 106 9.22 -2.82 6.07
CA PHE A 106 10.47 -2.16 5.71
C PHE A 106 11.32 -1.80 6.94
N TYR A 107 10.72 -1.23 7.98
CA TYR A 107 11.43 -0.91 9.22
C TYR A 107 11.94 -2.16 9.92
N GLN A 108 11.15 -3.24 9.94
CA GLN A 108 11.56 -4.50 10.55
C GLN A 108 12.74 -5.12 9.79
N ILE A 109 12.67 -5.17 8.45
CA ILE A 109 13.77 -5.65 7.61
C ILE A 109 15.02 -4.82 7.89
N LYS A 110 14.94 -3.48 7.83
CA LYS A 110 16.09 -2.61 8.11
C LYS A 110 16.66 -2.83 9.50
N HIS A 111 15.80 -2.89 10.50
CA HIS A 111 16.23 -3.11 11.88
C HIS A 111 16.95 -4.45 12.02
N ASP A 112 16.41 -5.53 11.46
CA ASP A 112 17.00 -6.88 11.54
C ASP A 112 18.30 -6.97 10.74
N THR A 113 18.37 -6.35 9.57
CA THR A 113 19.58 -6.21 8.77
C THR A 113 20.68 -5.45 9.53
N LEU A 114 20.36 -4.30 10.11
CA LEU A 114 21.30 -3.51 10.92
C LEU A 114 21.74 -4.27 12.17
N LYS A 115 20.82 -4.95 12.84
CA LYS A 115 21.11 -5.80 14.00
C LYS A 115 22.06 -6.93 13.62
N TYR A 116 21.87 -7.57 12.46
CA TYR A 116 22.79 -8.58 11.96
C TYR A 116 24.17 -7.98 11.70
N ILE A 117 24.27 -6.87 10.95
CA ILE A 117 25.53 -6.19 10.65
C ILE A 117 26.30 -5.82 11.92
N TYR A 118 25.59 -5.29 12.93
CA TYR A 118 26.23 -4.85 14.18
C TYR A 118 26.71 -6.01 15.04
N ASN A 119 25.95 -7.12 15.09
CA ASN A 119 26.24 -8.22 16.00
C ASN A 119 27.06 -9.35 15.37
N THR A 120 27.14 -9.42 14.03
CA THR A 120 27.87 -10.49 13.36
C THR A 120 29.37 -10.32 13.59
N ARG A 121 29.99 -11.43 13.98
CA ARG A 121 31.44 -11.55 14.14
C ARG A 121 31.90 -12.72 13.30
N MET A 122 33.08 -12.58 12.71
CA MET A 122 33.69 -13.69 12.00
C MET A 122 34.08 -14.78 13.00
N ASN A 123 33.73 -16.03 12.71
CA ASN A 123 34.13 -17.17 13.54
C ASN A 123 35.62 -17.46 13.34
N GLU A 124 36.30 -17.88 14.41
CA GLU A 124 37.71 -18.27 14.34
C GLU A 124 37.89 -19.45 13.36
N GLY A 125 38.88 -19.35 12.48
CA GLY A 125 39.14 -20.34 11.42
C GLY A 125 38.19 -20.28 10.20
N SER A 126 37.16 -19.42 10.20
CA SER A 126 36.28 -19.26 9.03
C SER A 126 36.90 -18.41 7.92
N PRO A 127 36.62 -18.69 6.62
CA PRO A 127 37.17 -17.92 5.52
C PRO A 127 36.65 -16.46 5.50
N VAL A 128 37.58 -15.49 5.56
CA VAL A 128 37.27 -14.05 5.51
C VAL A 128 36.39 -13.69 4.31
N ARG A 129 36.66 -14.30 3.15
CA ARG A 129 35.90 -14.06 1.91
C ARG A 129 34.41 -14.33 2.09
N GLU A 130 34.05 -15.43 2.75
CA GLU A 130 32.66 -15.83 2.92
C GLU A 130 31.93 -14.88 3.90
N HIS A 131 32.61 -14.50 4.98
CA HIS A 131 32.10 -13.53 5.93
C HIS A 131 31.83 -12.16 5.27
N VAL A 132 32.77 -11.67 4.46
CA VAL A 132 32.62 -10.40 3.72
C VAL A 132 31.49 -10.46 2.70
N LEU A 133 31.36 -11.57 1.96
CA LEU A 133 30.25 -11.75 1.00
C LEU A 133 28.89 -11.73 1.69
N ASN A 134 28.76 -12.42 2.83
CA ASN A 134 27.52 -12.39 3.61
C ASN A 134 27.24 -10.97 4.13
N MET A 135 28.23 -10.27 4.68
CA MET A 135 28.09 -8.88 5.11
C MET A 135 27.62 -7.96 3.98
N MET A 136 28.19 -8.08 2.77
CA MET A 136 27.80 -7.28 1.61
C MET A 136 26.33 -7.44 1.23
N ILE A 137 25.77 -8.65 1.34
CA ILE A 137 24.34 -8.89 1.08
C ILE A 137 23.47 -8.06 2.04
N TYR A 138 23.79 -8.09 3.34
CA TYR A 138 23.05 -7.31 4.34
C TYR A 138 23.25 -5.79 4.15
N PHE A 139 24.45 -5.32 3.81
CA PHE A 139 24.67 -3.90 3.49
C PHE A 139 23.85 -3.42 2.29
N ASN A 140 23.60 -4.27 1.29
CA ASN A 140 22.76 -3.94 0.14
C ASN A 140 21.25 -3.95 0.45
N MET A 141 20.85 -4.55 1.58
CA MET A 141 19.45 -4.61 2.04
C MET A 141 19.10 -3.49 3.05
N ALA A 142 20.11 -2.88 3.69
CA ALA A 142 19.99 -1.79 4.67
C ALA A 142 19.70 -0.41 4.02
#